data_AF-A0A7S0UAU2-F1
#
_entry.id   AF-A0A7S0UAU2-F1
#
_cell.length_a   1.000
_cell.length_b   1.000
_cell.length_c   1.000
_cell.angle_alpha   90.00
_cell.angle_beta   90.00
_cell.angle_gamma   90.00
#
_symmetry.space_group_name_H-M   'P 1'
#
loop_
_entity.id
_entity.type
_entity.pdbx_description
1 polymer ?
#
loop_
_entity_poly.entity_id
_entity_poly.type
_entity_poly.pdbx_seq_one_letter_code
_entity_poly.pdbx_strand_id
1 'polypeptide(L)'
;DLQQHYMPVCADSGPASINMIIRFVRDVRQNLRTSRLHNRALIYCCSEDPHVFTNTALMLAAYLMIDHGMTADEAIFPFLRIANAPFEGYRDTTWCKQTFRLHVASVLRGLERAIGFGWLGERPAKDFDIEQYEYYDDPSAFNLNEITPQFIAFISPQDRERVDRRTGTLIALHMMKHHGFSAREAIGYIRLMRPGSIIGPQQEFLEAVELEGRW
;
A
#
# COMPACT_ATOMS: atom_id res chain seq x y z
N ASP A 1 -0.04 -19.56 -0.92
CA ASP A 1 -0.18 -20.15 0.42
C ASP A 1 0.91 -19.85 1.45
N LEU A 2 1.96 -19.06 1.17
CA LEU A 2 2.75 -18.38 2.21
C LEU A 2 3.23 -16.97 1.79
N GLN A 3 3.42 -16.74 0.48
CA GLN A 3 3.99 -15.50 -0.07
C GLN A 3 3.03 -14.30 -0.16
N GLN A 4 1.75 -14.46 0.22
CA GLN A 4 0.72 -13.41 0.11
C GLN A 4 0.11 -13.04 1.47
N HIS A 5 0.70 -13.49 2.58
CA HIS A 5 0.27 -13.07 3.91
C HIS A 5 0.96 -11.77 4.30
N TYR A 6 0.16 -10.77 4.66
CA TYR A 6 0.67 -9.57 5.29
C TYR A 6 1.30 -9.94 6.64
N MET A 7 2.48 -9.40 6.92
CA MET A 7 3.15 -9.55 8.20
C MET A 7 2.90 -8.28 9.03
N PRO A 8 2.06 -8.35 10.08
CA PRO A 8 1.85 -7.22 10.99
C PRO A 8 3.15 -6.71 11.58
N VAL A 9 3.30 -5.38 11.65
CA VAL A 9 4.41 -4.76 12.37
C VAL A 9 4.09 -4.68 13.87
N CYS A 10 2.83 -4.45 14.23
CA CYS A 10 2.25 -4.47 15.57
C CYS A 10 0.80 -5.01 15.51
N ALA A 11 -0.20 -4.18 15.78
CA ALA A 11 -1.63 -4.53 15.74
C ALA A 11 -2.28 -4.30 14.37
N ASP A 12 -1.51 -3.83 13.39
CA ASP A 12 -1.93 -3.52 12.04
C ASP A 12 -2.16 -4.79 11.21
N SER A 13 -3.09 -4.70 10.27
CA SER A 13 -3.49 -5.82 9.41
C SER A 13 -3.37 -5.50 7.92
N GLY A 14 -2.70 -4.39 7.59
CA GLY A 14 -2.48 -3.93 6.23
C GLY A 14 -2.24 -2.42 6.17
N PRO A 15 -2.22 -1.83 4.97
CA PRO A 15 -2.42 -2.47 3.67
C PRO A 15 -1.28 -3.42 3.29
N ALA A 16 -1.55 -4.38 2.40
CA ALA A 16 -0.52 -5.19 1.75
C ALA A 16 0.55 -4.28 1.12
N SER A 17 1.84 -4.62 1.31
CA SER A 17 2.96 -3.80 0.82
C SER A 17 3.13 -3.88 -0.70
N ILE A 18 3.90 -2.95 -1.26
CA ILE A 18 4.08 -2.83 -2.72
C ILE A 18 4.71 -4.09 -3.32
N ASN A 19 5.69 -4.71 -2.65
CA ASN A 19 6.29 -5.96 -3.13
C ASN A 19 5.26 -7.10 -3.21
N MET A 20 4.35 -7.20 -2.23
CA MET A 20 3.26 -8.18 -2.28
C MET A 20 2.33 -7.93 -3.47
N ILE A 21 1.96 -6.66 -3.72
CA ILE A 21 1.12 -6.27 -4.85
C ILE A 21 1.81 -6.62 -6.18
N ILE A 22 3.07 -6.23 -6.38
CA ILE A 22 3.77 -6.49 -7.65
C ILE A 22 3.98 -8.00 -7.85
N ARG A 23 4.32 -8.76 -6.80
CA ARG A 23 4.39 -10.24 -6.87
C ARG A 23 3.04 -10.82 -7.27
N PHE A 24 1.95 -10.41 -6.63
CA PHE A 24 0.60 -10.84 -6.98
C PHE A 24 0.26 -10.56 -8.46
N VAL A 25 0.54 -9.35 -8.95
CA VAL A 25 0.32 -8.99 -10.36
C VAL A 25 1.14 -9.88 -11.30
N ARG A 26 2.42 -10.13 -10.99
CA ARG A 26 3.29 -11.02 -11.78
C ARG A 26 2.76 -12.45 -11.80
N ASP A 27 2.32 -12.96 -10.65
CA ASP A 27 1.78 -14.32 -10.50
C ASP A 27 0.48 -14.49 -11.30
N VAL A 28 -0.45 -13.55 -11.21
CA VAL A 28 -1.71 -13.58 -11.97
C VAL A 28 -1.42 -13.56 -13.48
N ARG A 29 -0.52 -12.69 -13.95
CA ARG A 29 -0.10 -12.65 -15.36
C ARG A 29 0.51 -13.97 -15.83
N GLN A 30 1.34 -14.61 -15.00
CA GLN A 30 1.95 -15.90 -15.33
C GLN A 30 0.91 -17.02 -15.38
N ASN A 31 -0.02 -17.05 -14.42
CA ASN A 31 -1.10 -18.03 -14.38
C ASN A 31 -2.00 -17.90 -15.61
N LEU A 32 -2.40 -16.68 -16.00
CA LEU A 32 -3.22 -16.45 -17.20
C LEU A 32 -2.54 -16.89 -18.51
N ARG A 33 -1.21 -16.91 -18.56
CA ARG A 33 -0.44 -17.42 -19.72
C ARG A 33 -0.27 -18.93 -19.73
N THR A 34 -0.59 -19.61 -18.63
CA THR A 34 -0.37 -21.05 -18.51
C THR A 34 -1.40 -21.81 -19.36
N SER A 35 -0.93 -22.66 -20.29
CA SER A 35 -1.77 -23.41 -21.23
C SER A 35 -2.86 -24.26 -20.56
N ARG A 36 -2.61 -24.75 -19.33
CA ARG A 36 -3.59 -25.51 -18.52
C ARG A 36 -4.84 -24.69 -18.16
N LEU A 37 -4.73 -23.37 -18.12
CA LEU A 37 -5.81 -22.44 -17.78
C LEU A 37 -6.44 -21.80 -19.03
N HIS A 38 -6.07 -22.25 -20.23
CA HIS A 38 -6.69 -21.77 -21.46
C HIS A 38 -8.21 -21.98 -21.42
N ASN A 39 -8.96 -20.90 -21.67
CA ASN A 39 -10.42 -20.86 -21.63
C ASN A 39 -11.06 -21.28 -20.28
N ARG A 40 -10.32 -21.13 -19.16
CA ARG A 40 -10.84 -21.32 -17.80
C ARG A 40 -10.86 -20.00 -17.04
N ALA A 41 -11.86 -19.83 -16.18
CA ALA A 41 -11.87 -18.71 -15.24
C ALA A 41 -10.83 -18.94 -14.14
N LEU A 42 -10.04 -17.91 -13.82
CA LEU A 42 -9.21 -17.86 -12.62
C LEU A 42 -10.06 -17.33 -11.47
N ILE A 43 -10.26 -18.14 -10.43
CA ILE A 43 -11.05 -17.76 -9.25
C ILE A 43 -10.08 -17.54 -8.10
N TYR A 44 -10.10 -16.32 -7.54
CA TYR A 44 -9.36 -16.01 -6.32
C TYR A 44 -10.30 -16.11 -5.13
N CYS A 45 -9.93 -16.94 -4.15
CA CYS A 45 -10.70 -17.16 -2.93
C CYS A 45 -9.92 -16.62 -1.73
N CYS A 46 -10.63 -16.05 -0.75
CA CYS A 46 -10.07 -15.59 0.51
C CYS A 46 -10.96 -16.07 1.67
N SER A 47 -10.45 -15.99 2.91
CA SER A 47 -11.25 -16.27 4.10
C SER A 47 -12.32 -15.19 4.34
N GLU A 48 -13.25 -15.48 5.25
CA GLU A 48 -14.27 -14.52 5.72
C GLU A 48 -13.71 -13.45 6.68
N ASP A 49 -12.41 -13.50 7.00
CA ASP A 49 -11.77 -12.50 7.84
C ASP A 49 -11.78 -11.12 7.16
N PRO A 50 -12.32 -10.07 7.80
CA PRO A 50 -12.45 -8.74 7.19
C PRO A 50 -11.12 -8.14 6.70
N HIS A 51 -10.02 -8.40 7.42
CA HIS A 51 -8.71 -7.86 7.03
C HIS A 51 -8.13 -8.61 5.83
N VAL A 52 -8.26 -9.94 5.81
CA VAL A 52 -7.88 -10.77 4.67
C VAL A 52 -8.70 -10.39 3.44
N PHE A 53 -10.02 -10.21 3.59
CA PHE A 53 -10.90 -9.75 2.51
C PHE A 53 -10.46 -8.38 1.98
N THR A 54 -10.19 -7.42 2.86
CA THR A 54 -9.82 -6.06 2.46
C THR A 54 -8.48 -6.02 1.72
N ASN A 55 -7.46 -6.76 2.18
CA ASN A 55 -6.19 -6.90 1.45
C ASN A 55 -6.35 -7.66 0.13
N THR A 56 -7.23 -8.67 0.08
CA THR A 56 -7.54 -9.38 -1.17
C THR A 56 -8.16 -8.43 -2.20
N ALA A 57 -9.15 -7.63 -1.80
CA ALA A 57 -9.75 -6.63 -2.66
C ALA A 57 -8.72 -5.57 -3.10
N LEU A 58 -7.82 -5.13 -2.21
CA LEU A 58 -6.71 -4.23 -2.55
C LEU A 58 -5.82 -4.83 -3.65
N MET A 59 -5.34 -6.07 -3.48
CA MET A 59 -4.45 -6.72 -4.45
C MET A 59 -5.12 -6.94 -5.81
N LEU A 60 -6.40 -7.36 -5.81
CA LEU A 60 -7.17 -7.55 -7.04
C LEU A 60 -7.44 -6.23 -7.76
N ALA A 61 -7.81 -5.16 -7.03
CA ALA A 61 -7.99 -3.83 -7.61
C ALA A 61 -6.66 -3.27 -8.14
N ALA A 62 -5.56 -3.43 -7.40
CA ALA A 62 -4.24 -3.01 -7.86
C ALA A 62 -3.80 -3.78 -9.13
N TYR A 63 -4.15 -5.06 -9.25
CA TYR A 63 -3.96 -5.81 -10.50
C TYR A 63 -4.73 -5.18 -11.68
N LEU A 64 -6.01 -4.83 -11.49
CA LEU A 64 -6.79 -4.16 -12.52
C LEU A 64 -6.19 -2.80 -12.92
N MET A 65 -5.65 -2.04 -11.97
CA MET A 65 -4.97 -0.78 -12.25
C MET A 65 -3.67 -0.97 -13.04
N ILE A 66 -2.79 -1.86 -12.56
CA ILE A 66 -1.45 -2.04 -13.13
C ILE A 66 -1.49 -2.79 -14.47
N ASP A 67 -2.39 -3.77 -14.61
CA ASP A 67 -2.43 -4.66 -15.77
C ASP A 67 -3.44 -4.20 -16.84
N HIS A 68 -4.54 -3.57 -16.43
CA HIS A 68 -5.61 -3.13 -17.33
C HIS A 68 -5.75 -1.60 -17.43
N GLY A 69 -4.95 -0.83 -16.68
CA GLY A 69 -4.96 0.64 -16.75
C GLY A 69 -6.24 1.27 -16.21
N MET A 70 -6.99 0.56 -15.34
CA MET A 70 -8.20 1.09 -14.73
C MET A 70 -7.86 2.16 -13.68
N THR A 71 -8.75 3.12 -13.49
CA THR A 71 -8.64 4.08 -12.38
C THR A 71 -8.87 3.38 -11.03
N ALA A 72 -8.44 3.99 -9.92
CA ALA A 72 -8.63 3.41 -8.58
C ALA A 72 -10.12 3.14 -8.28
N ASP A 73 -10.99 4.07 -8.66
CA ASP A 73 -12.43 3.98 -8.41
C ASP A 73 -13.09 2.89 -9.27
N GLU A 74 -12.72 2.77 -10.55
CA GLU A 74 -13.21 1.69 -11.42
C GLU A 74 -12.74 0.31 -10.95
N ALA A 75 -11.48 0.21 -10.51
CA ALA A 75 -10.89 -1.04 -10.09
C ALA A 75 -11.50 -1.59 -8.80
N ILE A 76 -11.84 -0.73 -7.83
CA ILE A 76 -12.44 -1.17 -6.56
C ILE A 76 -13.96 -1.40 -6.66
N PHE A 77 -14.63 -0.77 -7.64
CA PHE A 77 -16.09 -0.78 -7.77
C PHE A 77 -16.73 -2.18 -7.76
N PRO A 78 -16.21 -3.21 -8.45
CA PRO A 78 -16.80 -4.56 -8.41
C PRO A 78 -16.84 -5.15 -7.01
N PHE A 79 -15.83 -4.87 -6.18
CA PHE A 79 -15.70 -5.44 -4.84
C PHE A 79 -16.63 -4.73 -3.84
N LEU A 80 -16.85 -3.42 -4.01
CA LEU A 80 -17.81 -2.65 -3.19
C LEU A 80 -19.26 -3.11 -3.37
N ARG A 81 -19.57 -3.80 -4.48
CA ARG A 81 -20.91 -4.30 -4.79
C ARG A 81 -21.18 -5.71 -4.25
N ILE A 82 -20.18 -6.37 -3.68
CA ILE A 82 -20.36 -7.67 -3.04
C ILE A 82 -21.26 -7.44 -1.81
N ALA A 83 -22.41 -8.12 -1.78
CA ALA A 83 -23.34 -8.01 -0.67
C ALA A 83 -22.66 -8.44 0.63
N ASN A 84 -22.76 -7.63 1.68
CA ASN A 84 -22.11 -7.84 2.97
C ASN A 84 -20.57 -7.96 2.88
N ALA A 85 -19.94 -7.33 1.89
CA ALA A 85 -18.48 -7.26 1.79
C ALA A 85 -17.86 -6.73 3.11
N PRO A 86 -17.04 -7.53 3.81
CA PRO A 86 -16.51 -7.15 5.12
C PRO A 86 -15.28 -6.24 4.97
N PHE A 87 -15.45 -5.07 4.36
CA PHE A 87 -14.37 -4.08 4.28
C PHE A 87 -14.06 -3.50 5.66
N GLU A 88 -12.82 -3.67 6.09
CA GLU A 88 -12.29 -3.08 7.32
C GLU A 88 -11.24 -2.04 6.96
N GLY A 89 -11.28 -0.88 7.62
CA GLY A 89 -10.27 0.14 7.36
C GLY A 89 -8.96 -0.17 8.07
N TYR A 90 -7.84 0.11 7.42
CA TYR A 90 -6.52 -0.12 7.98
C TYR A 90 -6.25 0.80 9.17
N ARG A 91 -5.74 0.20 10.25
CA ARG A 91 -5.26 0.92 11.44
C ARG A 91 -3.76 1.17 11.35
N ASP A 92 -3.26 2.02 12.23
CA ASP A 92 -1.84 2.26 12.39
C ASP A 92 -1.16 1.21 13.28
N THR A 93 0.16 1.28 13.39
CA THR A 93 1.02 0.34 14.12
C THR A 93 1.16 0.67 15.61
N THR A 94 0.13 1.24 16.23
CA THR A 94 0.11 1.49 17.68
C THR A 94 -0.79 0.51 18.40
N TRP A 95 -0.47 0.21 19.66
CA TRP A 95 -1.35 -0.53 20.58
C TRP A 95 -2.44 0.36 21.19
N CYS A 96 -2.47 1.64 20.82
CA CYS A 96 -3.43 2.61 21.32
C CYS A 96 -4.83 2.41 20.70
N LYS A 97 -5.82 3.09 21.28
CA LYS A 97 -7.17 3.15 20.71
C LYS A 97 -7.10 3.75 19.31
N GLN A 98 -7.72 3.09 18.34
CA GLN A 98 -7.81 3.58 16.98
C GLN A 98 -8.64 4.86 16.92
N THR A 99 -8.04 5.93 16.39
CA THR A 99 -8.67 7.24 16.16
C THR A 99 -8.78 7.57 14.68
N PHE A 100 -7.99 6.91 13.84
CA PHE A 100 -7.98 7.08 12.39
C PHE A 100 -8.21 5.73 11.69
N ARG A 101 -8.95 5.77 10.58
CA ARG A 101 -9.28 4.59 9.76
C ARG A 101 -8.96 4.89 8.31
N LEU A 102 -7.99 4.20 7.74
CA LEU A 102 -7.60 4.34 6.34
C LEU A 102 -8.40 3.39 5.45
N HIS A 103 -9.10 3.91 4.45
CA HIS A 103 -9.90 3.08 3.55
C HIS A 103 -9.08 2.60 2.35
N VAL A 104 -9.40 1.39 1.86
CA VAL A 104 -8.79 0.80 0.66
C VAL A 104 -8.85 1.74 -0.55
N ALA A 105 -9.94 2.49 -0.72
CA ALA A 105 -10.08 3.48 -1.80
C ALA A 105 -9.00 4.57 -1.74
N SER A 106 -8.67 5.08 -0.56
CA SER A 106 -7.59 6.07 -0.39
C SER A 106 -6.22 5.48 -0.70
N VAL A 107 -5.99 4.22 -0.35
CA VAL A 107 -4.74 3.49 -0.67
C VAL A 107 -4.59 3.32 -2.18
N LEU A 108 -5.66 2.88 -2.86
CA LEU A 108 -5.67 2.72 -4.32
C LEU A 108 -5.49 4.05 -5.05
N ARG A 109 -6.14 5.13 -4.62
CA ARG A 109 -5.92 6.47 -5.20
C ARG A 109 -4.49 6.96 -4.99
N GLY A 110 -3.89 6.68 -3.83
CA GLY A 110 -2.47 6.95 -3.60
C GLY A 110 -1.57 6.19 -4.57
N LEU A 111 -1.86 4.90 -4.80
CA LEU A 111 -1.17 4.07 -5.79
C LEU A 111 -1.36 4.60 -7.22
N GLU A 112 -2.58 4.96 -7.60
CA GLU A 112 -2.92 5.53 -8.92
C GLU A 112 -2.08 6.75 -9.24
N ARG A 113 -1.95 7.68 -8.28
CA ARG A 113 -1.12 8.87 -8.44
C ARG A 113 0.35 8.53 -8.62
N ALA A 114 0.88 7.60 -7.81
CA ALA A 114 2.27 7.17 -7.93
C ALA A 114 2.56 6.52 -9.29
N ILE A 115 1.61 5.73 -9.82
CA ILE A 115 1.67 5.20 -11.19
C ILE A 115 1.66 6.34 -12.21
N GLY A 116 0.75 7.30 -12.06
CA GLY A 116 0.64 8.48 -12.94
C GLY A 116 1.91 9.35 -12.96
N PHE A 117 2.64 9.42 -11.84
CA PHE A 117 3.94 10.09 -11.75
C PHE A 117 5.12 9.23 -12.20
N GLY A 118 4.90 7.95 -12.53
CA GLY A 118 5.95 7.02 -12.94
C GLY A 118 6.89 6.59 -11.81
N TRP A 119 6.51 6.76 -10.54
CA TRP A 119 7.36 6.43 -9.38
C TRP A 119 7.67 4.93 -9.26
N LEU A 120 6.81 4.08 -9.84
CA LEU A 120 6.98 2.63 -9.85
C LEU A 120 7.53 2.12 -11.20
N GLY A 121 8.01 3.02 -12.07
CA GLY A 121 8.34 2.75 -13.47
C GLY A 121 7.13 2.88 -14.40
N GLU A 122 7.39 2.99 -15.71
CA GLU A 122 6.34 3.13 -16.74
C GLU A 122 5.39 1.92 -16.78
N ARG A 123 5.92 0.73 -16.49
CA ARG A 123 5.15 -0.53 -16.37
C ARG A 123 5.51 -1.18 -15.04
N PRO A 124 4.80 -0.87 -13.94
CA PRO A 124 5.17 -1.32 -12.60
C PRO A 124 5.41 -2.83 -12.48
N ALA A 125 4.55 -3.64 -13.11
CA ALA A 125 4.68 -5.10 -13.11
C ALA A 125 6.00 -5.61 -13.70
N LYS A 126 6.63 -4.86 -14.60
CA LYS A 126 7.89 -5.22 -15.26
C LYS A 126 9.09 -4.47 -14.68
N ASP A 127 8.92 -3.17 -14.42
CA ASP A 127 10.03 -2.25 -14.21
C ASP A 127 10.37 -2.09 -12.72
N PHE A 128 9.45 -2.40 -11.80
CA PHE A 128 9.72 -2.36 -10.36
C PHE A 128 10.67 -3.48 -9.92
N ASP A 129 11.81 -3.13 -9.34
CA ASP A 129 12.82 -4.07 -8.84
C ASP A 129 12.43 -4.56 -7.43
N ILE A 130 11.77 -5.72 -7.39
CA ILE A 130 11.30 -6.31 -6.13
C ILE A 130 12.48 -6.84 -5.32
N GLU A 131 13.46 -7.43 -5.99
CA GLU A 131 14.65 -8.00 -5.38
C GLU A 131 15.45 -6.91 -4.64
N GLN A 132 15.64 -5.76 -5.27
CA GLN A 132 16.27 -4.60 -4.65
C GLN A 132 15.45 -4.04 -3.48
N TYR A 133 14.13 -3.89 -3.66
CA TYR A 133 13.24 -3.41 -2.59
C TYR A 133 13.33 -4.31 -1.35
N GLU A 134 13.22 -5.63 -1.51
CA GLU A 134 13.24 -6.58 -0.39
C GLU A 134 14.63 -6.68 0.26
N TYR A 135 15.70 -6.57 -0.53
CA TYR A 135 17.07 -6.53 0.01
C TYR A 135 17.28 -5.34 0.95
N TYR A 136 16.77 -4.16 0.60
CA TYR A 136 16.92 -2.97 1.45
C TYR A 136 15.93 -2.92 2.61
N ASP A 137 14.74 -3.51 2.47
CA ASP A 137 13.73 -3.60 3.53
C ASP A 137 14.17 -4.50 4.70
N ASP A 138 15.04 -5.48 4.43
CA ASP A 138 15.53 -6.43 5.44
C ASP A 138 16.16 -5.69 6.65
N PRO A 139 15.66 -5.94 7.89
CA PRO A 139 16.23 -5.38 9.12
C PRO A 139 17.70 -5.74 9.38
N SER A 140 18.17 -6.87 8.83
CA SER A 140 19.57 -7.29 8.88
C SER A 140 20.46 -6.48 7.93
N ALA A 141 19.88 -5.90 6.87
CA ALA A 141 20.52 -4.99 5.95
C ALA A 141 20.36 -3.53 6.43
N PHE A 142 19.41 -2.78 5.86
CA PHE A 142 19.28 -1.34 6.07
C PHE A 142 17.93 -0.89 6.64
N ASN A 143 16.90 -1.75 6.61
CA ASN A 143 15.51 -1.38 6.92
C ASN A 143 15.13 -0.04 6.24
N LEU A 144 15.31 -0.03 4.92
CA LEU A 144 15.27 1.13 4.06
C LEU A 144 14.27 0.90 2.94
N ASN A 145 13.41 1.89 2.67
CA ASN A 145 12.56 1.90 1.50
C ASN A 145 12.67 3.25 0.78
N GLU A 146 12.81 3.21 -0.54
CA GLU A 146 12.55 4.36 -1.39
C GLU A 146 11.04 4.58 -1.46
N ILE A 147 10.56 5.70 -0.91
CA ILE A 147 9.13 6.03 -0.87
C ILE A 147 8.71 6.73 -2.16
N THR A 148 9.57 7.62 -2.65
CA THR A 148 9.43 8.33 -3.92
C THR A 148 10.83 8.52 -4.50
N PRO A 149 10.99 8.88 -5.79
CA PRO A 149 12.31 9.15 -6.36
C PRO A 149 13.14 10.22 -5.62
N GLN A 150 12.49 11.09 -4.83
CA GLN A 150 13.16 12.13 -4.04
C GLN A 150 13.45 11.72 -2.59
N PHE A 151 12.80 10.67 -2.08
CA PHE A 151 12.81 10.37 -0.64
C PHE A 151 13.01 8.90 -0.36
N ILE A 152 14.07 8.64 0.40
CA ILE A 152 14.34 7.36 1.03
C ILE A 152 14.06 7.48 2.53
N ALA A 153 13.39 6.47 3.11
CA ALA A 153 13.14 6.36 4.53
C ALA A 153 13.85 5.12 5.09
N PHE A 154 14.61 5.28 6.17
CA PHE A 154 15.35 4.19 6.81
C PHE A 154 15.38 4.36 8.34
N ILE A 155 15.74 3.30 9.07
CA ILE A 155 15.86 3.35 10.53
C ILE A 155 17.18 4.03 10.96
N SER A 156 17.21 4.63 12.16
CA SER A 156 18.44 5.18 12.72
C SER A 156 19.52 4.09 12.84
N PRO A 157 20.76 4.31 12.33
CA PRO A 157 21.84 3.33 12.45
C PRO A 157 22.28 3.05 13.88
N GLN A 158 22.07 4.02 14.79
CA GLN A 158 22.57 3.99 16.17
C GLN A 158 21.50 3.60 17.19
N ASP A 159 20.22 3.76 16.85
CA ASP A 159 19.09 3.56 17.76
C ASP A 159 18.02 2.73 17.07
N ARG A 160 18.29 1.42 16.97
CA ARG A 160 17.41 0.45 16.30
C ARG A 160 16.13 0.14 17.11
N GLU A 161 16.12 0.46 18.40
CA GLU A 161 14.95 0.25 19.27
C GLU A 161 13.97 1.42 19.20
N ARG A 162 14.46 2.64 18.97
CA ARG A 162 13.60 3.81 18.79
C ARG A 162 13.03 3.86 17.37
N VAL A 163 11.85 3.26 17.20
CA VAL A 163 11.06 3.36 15.97
C VAL A 163 10.36 4.71 15.91
N ASP A 164 11.12 5.75 15.59
CA ASP A 164 10.58 7.08 15.41
C ASP A 164 10.01 7.24 14.00
N ARG A 165 8.68 7.22 13.89
CA ARG A 165 7.98 7.20 12.59
C ARG A 165 7.66 8.60 12.04
N ARG A 166 8.32 9.65 12.55
CA ARG A 166 8.15 11.05 12.09
C ARG A 166 8.46 11.24 10.61
N THR A 167 9.42 10.48 10.05
CA THR A 167 9.86 10.63 8.65
C THR A 167 8.72 10.57 7.65
N GLY A 168 7.79 9.62 7.84
CA GLY A 168 6.63 9.48 6.95
C GLY A 168 5.71 10.70 6.95
N THR A 169 5.61 11.42 8.07
CA THR A 169 4.76 12.63 8.17
C THR A 169 5.32 13.76 7.31
N LEU A 170 6.63 13.96 7.31
CA LEU A 170 7.28 15.00 6.50
C LEU A 170 7.24 14.66 5.00
N ILE A 171 7.44 13.38 4.65
CA ILE A 171 7.30 12.93 3.26
C ILE A 171 5.85 13.12 2.78
N ALA A 172 4.86 12.80 3.63
CA ALA A 172 3.44 13.01 3.31
C ALA A 172 3.14 14.50 3.04
N LEU A 173 3.61 15.41 3.89
CA LEU A 173 3.46 16.85 3.67
C LEU A 173 4.05 17.29 2.33
N HIS A 174 5.23 16.78 1.97
CA HIS A 174 5.82 17.07 0.66
C HIS A 174 4.95 16.55 -0.49
N MET A 175 4.48 15.29 -0.41
CA MET A 175 3.59 14.71 -1.41
C MET A 175 2.29 15.50 -1.57
N MET A 176 1.70 15.95 -0.46
CA MET A 176 0.48 16.75 -0.47
C MET A 176 0.74 18.12 -1.12
N LYS A 177 1.80 18.82 -0.72
CA LYS A 177 2.13 20.17 -1.23
C LYS A 177 2.56 20.19 -2.70
N HIS A 178 3.41 19.25 -3.11
CA HIS A 178 4.07 19.31 -4.42
C HIS A 178 3.47 18.36 -5.45
N HIS A 179 2.81 17.30 -5.01
CA HIS A 179 2.20 16.31 -5.89
C HIS A 179 0.68 16.25 -5.75
N GLY A 180 0.10 17.07 -4.86
CA GLY A 180 -1.33 17.28 -4.69
C GLY A 180 -2.08 16.16 -3.99
N PHE A 181 -1.38 15.18 -3.37
CA PHE A 181 -2.00 14.07 -2.64
C PHE A 181 -2.95 14.58 -1.55
N SER A 182 -4.09 13.92 -1.34
CA SER A 182 -4.81 14.08 -0.07
C SER A 182 -4.02 13.47 1.08
N ALA A 183 -4.30 13.85 2.33
CA ALA A 183 -3.63 13.28 3.50
C ALA A 183 -3.76 11.75 3.52
N ARG A 184 -4.97 11.26 3.23
CA ARG A 184 -5.26 9.81 3.20
C ARG A 184 -4.59 9.09 2.05
N GLU A 185 -4.51 9.69 0.86
CA GLU A 185 -3.75 9.13 -0.27
C GLU A 185 -2.26 9.03 0.06
N ALA A 186 -1.69 10.09 0.65
CA ALA A 186 -0.28 10.11 1.02
C ALA A 186 0.03 9.05 2.08
N ILE A 187 -0.78 8.96 3.14
CA ILE A 187 -0.64 7.90 4.16
C ILE A 187 -0.76 6.52 3.53
N GLY A 188 -1.75 6.32 2.65
CA GLY A 188 -1.96 5.04 1.97
C GLY A 188 -0.77 4.61 1.13
N TYR A 189 -0.28 5.48 0.26
CA TYR A 189 0.86 5.18 -0.59
C TYR A 189 2.15 4.94 0.22
N ILE A 190 2.44 5.79 1.20
CA ILE A 190 3.63 5.61 2.05
C ILE A 190 3.55 4.27 2.79
N ARG A 191 2.37 3.82 3.22
CA ARG A 191 2.20 2.50 3.86
C ARG A 191 2.31 1.32 2.89
N LEU A 192 2.05 1.50 1.59
CA LEU A 192 2.40 0.50 0.58
C LEU A 192 3.92 0.35 0.47
N MET A 193 4.64 1.47 0.44
CA MET A 193 6.10 1.50 0.25
C MET A 193 6.90 1.20 1.54
N ARG A 194 6.33 1.49 2.71
CA ARG A 194 6.95 1.25 4.01
C ARG A 194 5.87 1.01 5.07
N PRO A 195 5.51 -0.27 5.30
CA PRO A 195 4.47 -0.65 6.25
C PRO A 195 4.64 -0.02 7.63
N GLY A 196 3.51 0.40 8.18
CA GLY A 196 3.44 0.99 9.51
C GLY A 196 3.90 2.44 9.64
N SER A 197 4.25 3.12 8.55
CA SER A 197 4.56 4.56 8.58
C SER A 197 3.35 5.40 9.00
N ILE A 198 3.64 6.54 9.65
CA ILE A 198 2.69 7.57 10.12
C ILE A 198 1.71 7.00 11.15
N ILE A 199 1.92 7.32 12.42
CA ILE A 199 1.20 6.68 13.53
C ILE A 199 0.48 7.67 14.45
N GLY A 200 -0.56 7.19 15.10
CA GLY A 200 -1.31 7.91 16.12
C GLY A 200 -1.73 9.31 15.64
N PRO A 201 -1.48 10.36 16.45
CA PRO A 201 -1.87 11.74 16.15
C PRO A 201 -1.29 12.33 14.87
N GLN A 202 -0.25 11.73 14.30
CA GLN A 202 0.35 12.20 13.03
C GLN A 202 -0.64 12.09 11.86
N GLN A 203 -1.57 11.12 11.93
CA GLN A 203 -2.59 10.92 10.89
C GLN A 203 -3.60 12.06 10.90
N GLU A 204 -4.13 12.40 12.08
CA GLU A 204 -5.05 13.53 12.25
C GLU A 204 -4.37 14.87 11.95
N PHE A 205 -3.08 15.00 12.29
CA PHE A 205 -2.31 16.18 11.94
C PHE A 205 -2.27 16.42 10.43
N LEU A 206 -2.04 15.38 9.61
CA LEU A 206 -2.05 15.52 8.15
C LEU A 206 -3.44 15.91 7.62
N GLU A 207 -4.51 15.30 8.13
CA GLU A 207 -5.89 15.70 7.77
C GLU A 207 -6.18 17.16 8.16
N ALA A 208 -5.73 17.60 9.32
CA ALA A 208 -5.90 18.98 9.77
C ALA A 208 -5.16 19.95 8.84
N VAL A 209 -3.92 19.64 8.45
CA VAL A 209 -3.15 20.45 7.49
C VAL A 209 -3.86 20.56 6.14
N GLU A 210 -4.40 19.45 5.63
CA GLU A 210 -5.19 19.43 4.39
C GLU A 210 -6.43 20.32 4.49
N LEU A 211 -7.21 20.18 5.57
CA LEU A 211 -8.44 20.95 5.80
C LEU A 211 -8.19 22.46 5.98
N GLU A 212 -7.10 22.80 6.68
CA GLU A 212 -6.74 24.21 6.95
C GLU A 212 -6.06 24.89 5.76
N GLY A 213 -5.62 24.13 4.74
CA GLY A 213 -4.89 24.65 3.59
C GLY A 213 -3.54 25.27 3.97
N ARG A 214 -2.92 24.82 5.07
CA ARG A 214 -1.63 25.34 5.55
C ARG A 214 -0.48 24.62 4.84
N TRP A 215 0.05 25.22 3.78
CA TRP A 215 1.16 24.65 2.97
C TRP A 215 2.46 25.45 3.09
#